data_AF-A0A5B8ZB73-F1
#
_entry.id   AF-A0A5B8ZB73-F1
#
_cell.length_a   1.000
_cell.length_b   1.000
_cell.length_c   1.000
_cell.angle_alpha   90.00
_cell.angle_beta   90.00
_cell.angle_gamma   90.00
#
_symmetry.space_group_name_H-M   'P 1'
#
loop_
_entity.id
_entity.type
_entity.pdbx_description
1 polymer ?
#
loop_
_entity_poly.entity_id
_entity_poly.type
_entity_poly.pdbx_seq_one_letter_code
_entity_poly.pdbx_strand_id
1 'polypeptide(L)'
;MAAILTNPTKKDYILFSEELTGLKTPENVNVEIERLNFYLFSTYAPKGPLNHYGIVHFGFMGIFFRISNGQYGYPNWLEFFN
;
A
#
# COMPACT_ATOMS: atom_id res chain seq x y z
N MET A 1 -2.92 -21.36 18.36
CA MET A 1 -2.30 -20.06 18.06
C MET A 1 -3.39 -19.13 17.58
N ALA A 2 -3.74 -18.11 18.37
CA ALA A 2 -4.60 -17.04 17.88
C ALA A 2 -3.74 -16.22 16.90
N ALA A 3 -4.01 -16.32 15.60
CA ALA A 3 -3.48 -15.35 14.65
C ALA A 3 -4.08 -14.01 15.07
N ILE A 4 -3.28 -13.18 15.74
CA ILE A 4 -3.64 -11.79 15.95
C ILE A 4 -3.74 -11.22 14.54
N LEU A 5 -4.97 -10.94 14.09
CA LEU A 5 -5.29 -10.39 12.77
C LEU A 5 -4.77 -8.94 12.74
N THR A 6 -3.45 -8.78 12.68
CA THR A 6 -2.78 -7.50 12.59
C THR A 6 -2.88 -6.97 11.17
N ASN A 7 -2.95 -5.65 11.02
CA ASN A 7 -2.85 -5.04 9.69
C ASN A 7 -1.54 -5.47 9.02
N PRO A 8 -1.56 -5.70 7.70
CA PRO A 8 -0.36 -6.08 6.96
C PRO A 8 0.79 -5.09 7.21
N THR A 9 2.03 -5.52 7.10
CA THR A 9 3.18 -4.62 7.20
C THR A 9 3.53 -4.03 5.84
N LYS A 10 4.44 -3.03 5.82
CA LYS A 10 5.02 -2.54 4.55
C LYS A 10 5.76 -3.64 3.80
N LYS A 11 6.40 -4.58 4.53
CA LYS A 11 7.07 -5.73 3.92
C LYS A 11 6.07 -6.68 3.24
N ASP A 12 4.95 -6.95 3.90
CA ASP A 12 3.88 -7.77 3.32
C ASP A 12 3.31 -7.15 2.06
N TYR A 13 3.19 -5.82 2.03
CA TYR A 13 2.76 -5.09 0.83
C TYR A 13 3.77 -5.16 -0.32
N ILE A 14 5.08 -5.09 -0.01
CA ILE A 14 6.13 -5.25 -1.03
C ILE A 14 6.04 -6.65 -1.64
N LEU A 15 5.97 -7.69 -0.81
CA LEU A 15 5.83 -9.08 -1.27
C LEU A 15 4.58 -9.25 -2.14
N PHE A 16 3.43 -8.75 -1.68
CA PHE A 16 2.18 -8.76 -2.45
C PHE A 16 2.33 -8.06 -3.81
N SER A 17 2.98 -6.89 -3.86
CA SER A 17 3.18 -6.15 -5.10
C SER A 17 4.12 -6.87 -6.07
N GLU A 18 5.17 -7.53 -5.57
CA GLU A 18 6.08 -8.34 -6.37
C GLU A 18 5.39 -9.58 -6.94
N GLU A 19 4.56 -10.25 -6.14
CA GLU A 19 3.73 -11.38 -6.59
C GLU A 19 2.69 -10.95 -7.64
N LEU A 20 2.04 -9.80 -7.44
CA LEU A 20 1.00 -9.28 -8.33
C LEU A 20 1.56 -8.86 -9.70
N THR A 21 2.73 -8.23 -9.72
CA THR A 21 3.35 -7.68 -10.95
C THR A 21 4.33 -8.62 -11.60
N GLY A 22 4.83 -9.63 -10.89
CA GLY A 22 5.94 -10.49 -11.31
C GLY A 22 7.28 -9.76 -11.38
N LEU A 23 7.35 -8.49 -10.97
CA LEU A 23 8.54 -7.65 -11.00
C LEU A 23 9.06 -7.50 -9.58
N LYS A 24 10.32 -7.88 -9.37
CA LYS A 24 11.01 -7.57 -8.11
C LYS A 24 11.25 -6.07 -8.04
N THR A 25 11.00 -5.48 -6.87
CA THR A 25 11.33 -4.09 -6.62
C THR A 25 12.85 -4.00 -6.63
N PRO A 26 13.47 -3.21 -7.54
CA PRO A 26 14.93 -3.14 -7.59
C PRO A 26 15.44 -2.57 -6.26
N GLU A 27 16.45 -3.20 -5.66
CA GLU A 27 17.01 -2.78 -4.36
C GLU A 27 17.45 -1.30 -4.33
N ASN A 28 17.76 -0.73 -5.51
CA ASN A 28 18.17 0.66 -5.69
C ASN A 28 17.03 1.64 -6.03
N VAL A 29 15.80 1.17 -6.25
CA VAL A 29 14.66 2.07 -6.43
C VAL A 29 14.01 2.25 -5.07
N ASN A 30 14.25 3.42 -4.47
CA ASN A 30 13.58 3.82 -3.24
C ASN A 30 12.11 4.17 -3.54
N VAL A 31 11.28 3.14 -3.73
CA VAL A 31 9.83 3.31 -3.85
C VAL A 31 9.31 3.73 -2.48
N GLU A 32 8.97 5.00 -2.35
CA GLU A 32 8.39 5.53 -1.14
C GLU A 32 6.95 5.00 -1.04
N ILE A 33 6.74 4.00 -0.19
CA ILE A 33 5.39 3.51 0.12
C ILE A 33 4.89 4.28 1.33
N GLU A 34 3.90 5.13 1.09
CA GLU A 34 3.15 5.80 2.12
C GLU A 34 2.17 4.81 2.75
N ARG A 35 2.17 4.75 4.08
CA ARG A 35 1.32 3.87 4.86
C ARG A 35 0.53 4.69 5.86
N LEU A 36 -0.79 4.67 5.74
CA LEU A 36 -1.67 5.21 6.78
C LEU A 36 -2.26 4.08 7.61
N ASN A 37 -2.29 4.27 8.92
CA ASN A 37 -2.84 3.30 9.87
C ASN A 37 -4.16 3.81 10.41
N PHE A 38 -5.20 3.01 10.22
CA PHE A 38 -6.51 3.18 10.82
C PHE A 38 -6.71 2.13 11.92
N TYR A 39 -7.75 2.33 12.73
CA TYR A 39 -8.04 1.45 13.88
C TYR A 39 -8.18 -0.04 13.49
N LEU A 40 -8.75 -0.32 12.32
CA LEU A 40 -9.01 -1.69 11.86
C LEU A 40 -8.21 -2.10 10.64
N PHE A 41 -7.61 -1.17 9.89
CA PHE A 41 -6.95 -1.45 8.61
C PHE A 41 -5.82 -0.46 8.35
N SER A 42 -5.06 -0.67 7.29
CA SER A 42 -4.04 0.27 6.83
C SER A 42 -4.18 0.51 5.32
N THR A 43 -3.73 1.64 4.81
CA THR A 43 -3.61 1.85 3.36
C THR A 43 -2.15 1.91 2.94
N TYR A 44 -1.88 1.53 1.69
CA TYR A 44 -0.55 1.45 1.10
C TYR A 44 -0.60 2.13 -0.26
N ALA A 45 0.10 3.25 -0.37
CA ALA A 45 0.16 4.03 -1.60
C ALA A 45 1.62 4.09 -2.06
N PRO A 46 1.98 3.47 -3.20
CA PRO A 46 3.31 3.64 -3.78
C PRO A 46 3.39 5.05 -4.36
N LYS A 47 4.31 5.85 -3.86
CA LYS A 47 4.56 7.22 -4.28
C LYS A 47 5.75 7.22 -5.25
N GLY A 48 5.47 7.66 -6.47
CA GLY A 48 6.47 7.84 -7.51
C GLY A 48 7.15 9.21 -7.44
N PRO A 49 8.18 9.44 -8.26
CA PRO A 49 8.75 10.77 -8.45
C PRO A 49 7.66 11.76 -8.91
N LEU A 50 7.75 13.01 -8.45
CA LEU A 50 6.79 14.10 -8.71
C LEU A 50 5.41 13.99 -8.02
N ASN A 51 5.33 13.38 -6.83
CA ASN A 51 4.09 13.26 -6.03
C ASN A 51 2.95 12.49 -6.72
N HIS A 52 3.25 11.69 -7.75
CA HIS A 52 2.25 10.82 -8.35
C HIS A 52 2.06 9.57 -7.49
N TYR A 53 0.83 9.35 -7.05
CA TYR A 53 0.45 8.10 -6.38
C TYR A 53 0.11 7.04 -7.42
N GLY A 54 0.70 5.87 -7.25
CA GLY A 54 0.30 4.66 -7.95
C GLY A 54 -1.00 4.08 -7.39
N ILE A 55 -1.22 2.80 -7.63
CA ILE A 55 -2.42 2.10 -7.18
C ILE A 55 -2.40 2.00 -5.64
N VAL A 56 -3.43 2.54 -4.99
CA VAL A 56 -3.59 2.48 -3.54
C VAL A 56 -4.30 1.19 -3.17
N HIS A 57 -3.73 0.49 -2.19
CA HIS A 57 -4.29 -0.74 -1.63
C HIS A 57 -4.70 -0.52 -0.18
N PHE A 58 -5.83 -1.11 0.17
CA PHE A 58 -6.34 -1.24 1.53
C PHE A 58 -5.89 -2.61 2.07
N GLY A 59 -5.17 -2.62 3.19
CA GLY A 59 -4.69 -3.82 3.87
C GLY A 59 -5.51 -4.11 5.13
N PHE A 60 -6.14 -5.28 5.17
CA PHE A 60 -6.95 -5.75 6.29
C PHE A 60 -6.75 -7.25 6.48
N MET A 61 -6.45 -7.68 7.70
CA MET A 61 -6.34 -9.11 8.04
C MET A 61 -5.38 -9.91 7.13
N GLY A 62 -4.27 -9.30 6.70
CA GLY A 62 -3.31 -9.93 5.79
C GLY A 62 -3.68 -9.89 4.30
N ILE A 63 -4.83 -9.30 3.94
CA ILE A 63 -5.32 -9.22 2.56
C ILE A 63 -5.21 -7.79 2.06
N PHE A 64 -4.87 -7.62 0.78
CA PHE A 64 -4.81 -6.33 0.11
C PHE A 64 -5.92 -6.19 -0.94
N PHE A 65 -6.66 -5.09 -0.87
CA PHE A 65 -7.74 -4.74 -1.79
C PHE A 65 -7.41 -3.44 -2.51
N ARG A 66 -7.48 -3.44 -3.84
CA ARG A 66 -7.29 -2.22 -4.62
C ARG A 66 -8.45 -1.26 -4.37
N ILE A 67 -8.15 -0.03 -3.96
CA ILE A 67 -9.14 1.03 -3.71
C ILE A 67 -8.98 2.25 -4.61
N SER A 68 -7.90 2.32 -5.40
CA SER A 68 -7.75 3.34 -6.43
C SER A 68 -7.27 2.75 -7.75
N ASN A 69 -7.52 3.46 -8.85
CA ASN A 69 -7.07 3.03 -10.16
C ASN A 69 -5.58 3.31 -10.43
N GLY A 70 -4.91 4.09 -9.57
CA GLY A 70 -3.60 4.66 -9.84
C GLY A 70 -3.66 5.71 -10.96
N GLN A 71 -2.58 6.47 -11.13
CA GLN A 71 -2.36 7.49 -12.16
C GLN A 71 -2.83 8.93 -11.85
N TYR A 72 -3.94 9.16 -11.13
CA TYR A 72 -4.38 10.54 -10.79
C TYR A 72 -5.24 10.70 -9.51
N GLY A 73 -5.40 9.64 -8.72
CA GLY A 73 -6.33 9.69 -7.58
C GLY A 73 -5.77 8.95 -6.38
N TYR A 74 -5.00 9.68 -5.57
CA TYR A 74 -5.03 9.38 -4.14
C TYR A 74 -6.47 9.64 -3.69
N PRO A 75 -7.15 8.69 -3.02
CA PRO A 75 -8.51 8.92 -2.59
C PRO A 75 -8.60 10.21 -1.74
N ASN A 76 -9.38 11.20 -2.18
CA ASN A 76 -9.45 12.52 -1.50
C ASN A 76 -9.77 12.41 0.00
N TRP A 77 -10.50 11.37 0.41
CA TRP A 77 -10.80 11.14 1.81
C TRP A 77 -9.59 10.70 2.64
N LEU A 78 -8.55 10.14 2.02
CA LEU A 78 -7.28 9.80 2.68
C LEU A 78 -6.40 11.05 2.87
N GLU A 79 -6.58 12.12 2.10
CA GLU A 79 -5.80 13.36 2.26
C GLU A 79 -6.03 14.00 3.63
N PHE A 80 -7.19 13.76 4.25
CA PHE A 80 -7.47 14.22 5.62
C PHE A 80 -6.65 13.50 6.70
N PHE A 81 -6.00 12.38 6.37
CA PHE A 81 -5.31 11.51 7.33
C PHE A 81 -3.80 11.39 7.08
N ASN A 82 -3.31 12.01 6.02
CA ASN A 82 -1.89 11.95 5.60
C ASN A 82 -1.08 13.12 6.14
#